data_AF-A0A8T4NXE2-F1
#
_entry.id   AF-A0A8T4NXE2-F1
#
_cell.length_a   1.000
_cell.length_b   1.000
_cell.length_c   1.000
_cell.angle_alpha   90.00
_cell.angle_beta   90.00
_cell.angle_gamma   90.00
#
_symmetry.space_group_name_H-M   'P 1'
#
loop_
_entity.id
_entity.type
_entity.pdbx_description
1 polymer ?
#
loop_
_entity_poly.entity_id
_entity_poly.type
_entity_poly.pdbx_seq_one_letter_code
_entity_poly.pdbx_strand_id
1 'polypeptide(L)'
;MKILTYRQIMEDYEKLPHEEGKENYLLRKRMFTQVWPILELNYGASESEYLNVFERMKGLILAMGNPEGKTVLDLGCGSVSCQDDTIWGIKLGRDFEPWICRALFEMGVNPIGIDIQDNSTEKFENYRIDLLQRNCLSFLKDDSVDVAYSYMLFSSPTLLQI
;
A
#
# COMPACT_ATOMS: atom_id res chain seq x y z
N MET A 1 27.17 0.61 17.45
CA MET A 1 26.42 0.68 16.18
C MET A 1 25.60 1.96 16.23
N LYS A 2 25.91 2.97 15.39
CA LYS A 2 25.16 4.23 15.36
C LYS A 2 23.92 3.97 14.53
N ILE A 3 22.74 4.01 15.14
CA ILE A 3 21.47 3.99 14.38
C ILE A 3 21.37 5.36 13.73
N LEU A 4 21.56 5.42 12.42
CA LEU A 4 21.29 6.63 11.65
C LEU A 4 19.78 6.87 11.69
N THR A 5 19.37 8.11 11.92
CA THR A 5 17.96 8.46 11.79
C THR A 5 17.58 8.40 10.31
N TYR A 6 16.33 8.06 10.01
CA TYR A 6 15.86 7.98 8.62
C TYR A 6 16.09 9.29 7.82
N ARG A 7 16.08 10.43 8.54
CA ARG A 7 16.44 11.75 8.00
C ARG A 7 17.89 11.82 7.52
N GLN A 8 18.83 11.21 8.26
CA GLN A 8 20.24 11.10 7.87
C GLN A 8 20.42 10.17 6.67
N ILE A 9 19.65 9.08 6.60
CA ILE A 9 19.65 8.18 5.43
C ILE A 9 19.26 8.94 4.16
N MET A 10 18.25 9.81 4.22
CA MET A 10 17.80 10.60 3.07
C MET A 10 18.77 11.72 2.70
N GLU A 11 19.37 12.41 3.68
CA GLU A 11 20.45 13.38 3.43
C GLU A 11 21.67 12.74 2.77
N ASP A 12 21.96 11.48 3.10
CA ASP A 12 23.04 10.73 2.47
C ASP A 12 22.62 10.15 1.11
N TYR A 13 21.34 9.82 0.91
CA TYR A 13 20.80 9.36 -0.36
C TYR A 13 20.81 10.44 -1.45
N GLU A 14 20.53 11.70 -1.10
CA GLU A 14 20.66 12.84 -2.03
C GLU A 14 22.09 13.04 -2.54
N LYS A 15 23.08 12.47 -1.84
CA LYS A 15 24.51 12.55 -2.19
C LYS A 15 25.00 11.32 -2.98
N LEU A 16 24.20 10.26 -3.12
CA LEU A 16 24.60 9.05 -3.82
C LEU A 16 24.46 9.21 -5.34
N PRO A 17 25.42 8.72 -6.14
CA PRO A 17 25.24 8.60 -7.59
C PRO A 17 24.04 7.69 -7.85
N HIS A 18 23.03 8.21 -8.54
CA HIS A 18 21.77 7.48 -8.77
C HIS A 18 21.96 6.39 -9.83
N GLU A 19 22.38 5.20 -9.39
CA GLU A 19 22.24 3.96 -10.18
C GLU A 19 20.77 3.51 -10.27
N GLU A 20 19.94 3.85 -9.27
CA GLU A 20 18.48 3.78 -9.37
C GLU A 20 18.00 4.87 -10.35
N GLY A 21 17.44 4.48 -11.49
CA GLY A 21 16.97 5.42 -12.53
C GLY A 21 16.08 6.56 -11.99
N LYS A 22 16.06 7.68 -12.73
CA LYS A 22 15.40 8.96 -12.36
C LYS A 22 13.99 8.81 -11.80
N GLU A 23 13.21 7.86 -12.31
CA GLU A 23 11.83 7.60 -11.88
C GLU A 23 11.75 7.08 -10.45
N ASN A 24 12.62 6.15 -10.05
CA ASN A 24 12.69 5.63 -8.68
C ASN A 24 13.09 6.72 -7.69
N TYR A 25 14.04 7.59 -8.07
CA TYR A 25 14.41 8.74 -7.25
C TYR A 25 13.23 9.69 -7.03
N LEU A 26 12.50 10.04 -8.09
CA LEU A 26 11.34 10.93 -8.00
C LEU A 26 10.21 10.31 -7.15
N LEU A 27 9.95 9.01 -7.31
CA LEU A 27 9.00 8.28 -6.48
C LEU A 27 9.43 8.31 -5.01
N ARG A 28 10.70 7.98 -4.71
CA ARG A 28 11.23 7.96 -3.34
C ARG A 28 11.11 9.32 -2.68
N LYS A 29 11.48 10.37 -3.41
CA LYS A 29 11.40 11.77 -2.95
C LYS A 29 9.95 12.16 -2.64
N ARG A 30 9.01 11.87 -3.55
CA ARG A 30 7.58 12.17 -3.35
C ARG A 30 7.02 11.39 -2.17
N MET A 31 7.27 10.08 -2.12
CA MET A 31 6.87 9.21 -1.02
C MET A 31 7.39 9.76 0.31
N PHE A 32 8.66 10.13 0.40
CA PHE A 32 9.24 10.60 1.64
C PHE A 32 8.79 11.99 2.07
N THR A 33 8.64 12.92 1.13
CA THR A 33 8.38 14.33 1.46
C THR A 33 6.90 14.69 1.55
N GLN A 34 6.02 13.90 0.91
CA GLN A 34 4.60 14.24 0.79
C GLN A 34 3.69 13.16 1.36
N VAL A 35 3.99 11.88 1.12
CA VAL A 35 3.09 10.77 1.50
C VAL A 35 3.39 10.27 2.91
N TRP A 36 4.64 9.91 3.17
CA TRP A 36 5.04 9.22 4.40
C TRP A 36 4.80 10.02 5.68
N PRO A 37 5.08 11.33 5.74
CA PRO A 37 4.80 12.12 6.94
C PRO A 37 3.30 12.12 7.29
N ILE A 38 2.42 12.03 6.29
CA ILE A 38 0.98 11.93 6.50
C ILE A 38 0.63 10.55 7.05
N LEU A 39 1.24 9.48 6.52
CA LEU A 39 1.01 8.12 6.99
C LEU A 39 1.54 7.89 8.42
N GLU A 40 2.72 8.42 8.73
CA GLU A 40 3.30 8.39 10.07
C GLU A 40 2.40 9.14 11.07
N LEU A 41 1.98 10.37 10.73
CA LEU A 41 1.19 11.20 11.64
C LEU A 41 -0.23 10.66 11.86
N ASN A 42 -0.90 10.20 10.80
CA ASN A 42 -2.31 9.83 10.88
C ASN A 42 -2.54 8.36 11.25
N TYR A 43 -1.57 7.49 10.94
CA TYR A 43 -1.72 6.05 11.09
C TYR A 43 -0.59 5.41 11.90
N GLY A 44 0.38 6.19 12.40
CA GLY A 44 1.50 5.65 13.19
C GLY A 44 2.43 4.76 12.37
N ALA A 45 2.54 5.00 11.06
CA ALA A 45 3.38 4.21 10.17
C ALA A 45 4.87 4.27 10.56
N SER A 46 5.55 3.13 10.45
CA SER A 46 6.92 2.86 10.84
C SER A 46 7.85 2.73 9.64
N GLU A 47 9.15 2.88 9.85
CA GLU A 47 10.14 2.79 8.79
C GLU A 47 10.10 1.46 8.00
N SER A 48 9.79 0.34 8.65
CA SER A 48 9.62 -0.95 7.98
C SER A 48 8.43 -0.95 7.02
N GLU A 49 7.32 -0.33 7.42
CA GLU A 49 6.14 -0.18 6.56
C GLU A 49 6.44 0.73 5.38
N TYR A 50 7.28 1.77 5.55
CA TYR A 50 7.73 2.62 4.44
C TYR A 50 8.42 1.80 3.37
N LEU A 51 9.42 1.01 3.78
CA LEU A 51 10.26 0.26 2.84
C LEU A 51 9.41 -0.75 2.07
N ASN A 52 8.52 -1.46 2.77
CA ASN A 52 7.58 -2.40 2.14
C ASN A 52 6.64 -1.70 1.14
N VAL A 53 6.04 -0.57 1.50
CA VAL A 53 5.18 0.19 0.59
C VAL A 53 5.96 0.71 -0.60
N PHE A 54 7.13 1.30 -0.38
CA PHE A 54 7.94 1.89 -1.43
C PHE A 54 8.37 0.85 -2.47
N GLU A 55 8.83 -0.33 -2.07
CA GLU A 55 9.21 -1.39 -3.01
C GLU A 55 8.01 -1.89 -3.82
N ARG A 56 6.84 -2.04 -3.19
CA ARG A 56 5.59 -2.41 -3.87
C ARG A 56 5.11 -1.33 -4.86
N MET A 57 5.27 -0.06 -4.49
CA MET A 57 4.90 1.09 -5.34
C MET A 57 5.71 1.17 -6.63
N LYS A 58 6.98 0.70 -6.65
CA LYS A 58 7.79 0.69 -7.88
C LYS A 58 7.11 -0.06 -9.02
N GLY A 59 6.57 -1.25 -8.73
CA GLY A 59 5.86 -2.06 -9.73
C GLY A 59 4.56 -1.42 -10.20
N LEU A 60 3.81 -0.82 -9.28
CA LEU A 60 2.57 -0.10 -9.59
C LEU A 60 2.82 1.10 -10.50
N ILE A 61 3.81 1.94 -10.15
CA ILE A 61 4.16 3.13 -10.94
C ILE A 61 4.65 2.74 -12.33
N LEU A 62 5.44 1.66 -12.45
CA LEU A 62 5.85 1.15 -13.75
C LEU A 62 4.64 0.69 -14.61
N ALA A 63 3.64 0.06 -13.98
CA ALA A 63 2.44 -0.40 -14.68
C ALA A 63 1.49 0.74 -15.08
N MET A 64 1.32 1.75 -14.23
CA MET A 64 0.37 2.86 -14.44
C MET A 64 0.97 4.07 -15.17
N GLY A 65 2.30 4.22 -15.18
CA GLY A 65 2.98 5.43 -15.64
C GLY A 65 2.75 6.60 -14.67
N ASN A 66 2.15 7.70 -15.16
CA ASN A 66 1.78 8.81 -14.29
C ASN A 66 0.63 8.41 -13.36
N PRO A 67 0.82 8.43 -12.03
CA PRO A 67 -0.20 7.97 -11.09
C PRO A 67 -1.42 8.89 -10.93
N GLU A 68 -1.28 10.19 -11.17
CA GLU A 68 -2.31 11.16 -10.80
C GLU A 68 -3.62 10.93 -11.57
N GLY A 69 -4.72 10.81 -10.83
CA GLY A 69 -6.06 10.57 -11.37
C GLY A 69 -6.32 9.13 -11.85
N LYS A 70 -5.35 8.22 -11.73
CA LYS A 70 -5.52 6.80 -12.08
C LYS A 70 -6.37 6.08 -11.06
N THR A 71 -7.12 5.08 -11.51
CA THR A 71 -7.91 4.20 -10.65
C THR A 71 -7.22 2.87 -10.48
N VAL A 72 -6.94 2.48 -9.23
CA VAL A 72 -6.22 1.23 -8.92
C VAL A 72 -7.10 0.34 -8.05
N LEU A 73 -7.32 -0.89 -8.50
CA LEU A 73 -8.01 -1.92 -7.72
C LEU A 73 -6.98 -2.71 -6.90
N ASP A 74 -7.05 -2.65 -5.57
CA ASP A 74 -6.20 -3.42 -4.67
C ASP A 74 -7.00 -4.58 -4.04
N LEU A 75 -6.69 -5.80 -4.47
CA LEU A 75 -7.35 -7.04 -4.10
C LEU A 75 -6.65 -7.68 -2.90
N GLY A 76 -7.41 -7.90 -1.83
CA GLY A 76 -6.89 -8.32 -0.54
C GLY A 76 -6.05 -7.21 0.08
N CYS A 77 -6.54 -5.97 0.05
CA CYS A 77 -5.74 -4.79 0.37
C CYS A 77 -5.26 -4.71 1.83
N GLY A 78 -5.72 -5.59 2.70
CA GLY A 78 -5.47 -5.53 4.14
C GLY A 78 -6.53 -4.73 4.87
N SER A 79 -6.46 -4.68 6.20
CA SER A 79 -7.47 -3.99 7.01
C SER A 79 -6.90 -3.38 8.29
N VAL A 80 -7.52 -2.27 8.71
CA VAL A 80 -7.27 -1.66 10.04
C VAL A 80 -7.68 -2.61 11.18
N SER A 81 -8.61 -3.53 10.89
CA SER A 81 -9.12 -4.55 11.81
C SER A 81 -8.32 -5.86 11.79
N CYS A 82 -7.12 -5.88 11.20
CA CYS A 82 -6.21 -7.04 11.25
C CYS A 82 -5.70 -7.39 12.67
N GLN A 83 -6.18 -6.71 13.71
CA GLN A 83 -6.11 -7.19 15.09
C GLN A 83 -7.16 -8.29 15.32
N ASP A 84 -6.93 -9.47 14.75
CA ASP A 84 -7.59 -10.68 15.27
C ASP A 84 -6.79 -11.23 16.47
N ASP A 85 -7.44 -12.00 17.34
CA ASP A 85 -6.78 -12.66 18.49
C ASP A 85 -5.84 -13.80 18.06
N THR A 86 -5.58 -13.95 16.76
CA THR A 86 -4.64 -14.96 16.27
C THR A 86 -3.21 -14.50 16.50
N ILE A 87 -2.27 -15.46 16.49
CA ILE A 87 -0.84 -15.14 16.58
C ILE A 87 -0.38 -14.18 15.47
N TRP A 88 -1.11 -14.12 14.35
CA TRP A 88 -0.84 -13.26 13.21
C TRP A 88 -1.33 -11.84 13.45
N GLY A 89 -2.53 -11.63 13.98
CA GLY A 89 -3.02 -10.30 14.37
C GLY A 89 -2.19 -9.66 15.49
N ILE A 90 -1.69 -10.47 16.43
CA ILE A 90 -0.86 -9.99 17.55
C ILE A 90 0.59 -9.68 17.12
N LYS A 91 1.18 -10.42 16.18
CA LYS A 91 2.60 -10.25 15.78
C LYS A 91 2.83 -9.50 14.48
N LEU A 92 1.91 -9.61 13.51
CA LEU A 92 2.03 -9.08 12.16
C LEU A 92 0.86 -8.18 11.78
N GLY A 93 -0.07 -7.87 12.70
CA GLY A 93 -1.34 -7.22 12.37
C GLY A 93 -1.18 -5.93 11.57
N ARG A 94 -0.10 -5.18 11.79
CA ARG A 94 0.20 -3.95 11.05
C ARG A 94 0.81 -4.16 9.67
N ASP A 95 1.50 -5.27 9.43
CA ASP A 95 2.00 -5.62 8.08
C ASP A 95 0.85 -5.87 7.11
N PHE A 96 -0.34 -6.17 7.64
CA PHE A 96 -1.57 -6.41 6.88
C PHE A 96 -2.56 -5.23 6.91
N GLU A 97 -2.14 -4.03 7.31
CA GLU A 97 -2.95 -2.83 7.14
C GLU A 97 -2.93 -2.35 5.68
N PRO A 98 -3.92 -1.52 5.24
CA PRO A 98 -4.09 -1.11 3.85
C PRO A 98 -3.12 -0.02 3.39
N TRP A 99 -1.82 -0.25 3.61
CA TRP A 99 -0.77 0.73 3.38
C TRP A 99 -0.60 1.14 1.91
N ILE A 100 -0.82 0.23 0.94
CA ILE A 100 -0.79 0.60 -0.49
C ILE A 100 -1.93 1.57 -0.79
N CYS A 101 -3.17 1.25 -0.41
CA CYS A 101 -4.31 2.14 -0.66
C CYS A 101 -4.09 3.52 -0.03
N ARG A 102 -3.62 3.59 1.21
CA ARG A 102 -3.33 4.88 1.87
C ARG A 102 -2.25 5.67 1.11
N ALA A 103 -1.16 5.02 0.70
CA ALA A 103 -0.09 5.68 -0.06
C ALA A 103 -0.57 6.15 -1.44
N LEU A 104 -1.34 5.34 -2.16
CA LEU A 104 -1.93 5.68 -3.46
C LEU A 104 -2.87 6.89 -3.33
N PHE A 105 -3.74 6.89 -2.32
CA PHE A 105 -4.65 7.99 -2.05
C PHE A 105 -3.92 9.32 -1.85
N GLU A 106 -2.87 9.34 -1.02
CA GLU A 106 -2.04 10.53 -0.79
C GLU A 106 -1.20 10.92 -2.03
N MET A 107 -1.04 10.01 -3.01
CA MET A 107 -0.43 10.31 -4.31
C MET A 107 -1.43 10.86 -5.35
N GLY A 108 -2.69 11.08 -4.98
CA GLY A 108 -3.73 11.54 -5.89
C GLY A 108 -4.21 10.47 -6.87
N VAL A 109 -3.99 9.20 -6.53
CA VAL A 109 -4.60 8.04 -7.18
C VAL A 109 -5.97 7.83 -6.56
N ASN A 110 -6.89 7.19 -7.28
CA ASN A 110 -8.18 6.70 -6.79
C ASN A 110 -8.09 5.19 -6.48
N PRO A 111 -7.59 4.78 -5.29
CA PRO A 111 -7.56 3.37 -4.93
C PRO A 111 -8.95 2.87 -4.54
N ILE A 112 -9.28 1.67 -5.03
CA ILE A 112 -10.43 0.86 -4.64
C ILE A 112 -9.88 -0.35 -3.89
N GLY A 113 -10.00 -0.36 -2.57
CA GLY A 113 -9.52 -1.46 -1.73
C GLY A 113 -10.58 -2.52 -1.49
N ILE A 114 -10.26 -3.78 -1.72
CA ILE A 114 -11.14 -4.91 -1.40
C ILE A 114 -10.45 -5.84 -0.41
N ASP A 115 -11.12 -6.14 0.70
CA ASP A 115 -10.67 -7.16 1.66
C ASP A 115 -11.87 -7.88 2.27
N ILE A 116 -11.66 -9.04 2.91
CA ILE A 116 -12.72 -9.74 3.64
C ILE A 116 -13.03 -9.06 4.99
N GLN A 117 -12.06 -8.29 5.50
CA GLN A 117 -12.17 -7.51 6.72
C GLN A 117 -12.63 -6.06 6.44
N ASP A 118 -13.11 -5.37 7.48
CA ASP A 118 -13.74 -4.05 7.33
C ASP A 118 -12.70 -2.92 7.19
N ASN A 119 -12.97 -1.98 6.29
CA ASN A 119 -12.17 -0.75 6.09
C ASN A 119 -13.06 0.50 6.03
N SER A 120 -14.28 0.45 6.60
CA SER A 120 -15.25 1.55 6.55
C SER A 120 -14.75 2.88 7.14
N THR A 121 -13.66 2.87 7.91
CA THR A 121 -13.02 4.06 8.49
C THR A 121 -11.97 4.71 7.58
N GLU A 122 -11.59 4.06 6.48
CA GLU A 122 -10.60 4.57 5.53
C GLU A 122 -11.17 5.68 4.63
N LYS A 123 -10.28 6.57 4.18
CA LYS A 123 -10.65 7.70 3.32
C LYS A 123 -10.84 7.32 1.84
N PHE A 124 -10.29 6.18 1.44
CA PHE A 124 -10.39 5.67 0.08
C PHE A 124 -11.63 4.78 -0.10
N GLU A 125 -12.04 4.61 -1.35
CA GLU A 125 -13.16 3.72 -1.69
C GLU A 125 -12.81 2.28 -1.33
N ASN A 126 -13.65 1.63 -0.53
CA ASN A 126 -13.39 0.28 -0.06
C ASN A 126 -14.65 -0.58 -0.01
N TYR A 127 -14.45 -1.89 -0.18
CA TYR A 127 -15.50 -2.89 -0.13
C TYR A 127 -15.07 -4.09 0.69
N ARG A 128 -15.96 -4.52 1.59
CA ARG A 128 -15.80 -5.76 2.35
C ARG A 128 -16.39 -6.92 1.56
N ILE A 129 -15.56 -7.70 0.86
CA ILE A 129 -15.99 -8.77 -0.04
C ILE A 129 -15.06 -9.98 0.11
N ASP A 130 -15.65 -11.18 0.18
CA ASP A 130 -14.91 -12.43 0.03
C ASP A 130 -14.54 -12.64 -1.45
N LEU A 131 -13.26 -12.43 -1.77
CA LEU A 131 -12.70 -12.54 -3.12
C LEU A 131 -12.68 -13.97 -3.68
N LEU A 132 -13.00 -14.98 -2.87
CA LEU A 132 -13.07 -16.38 -3.31
C LEU A 132 -14.46 -16.77 -3.81
N GLN A 133 -15.47 -15.92 -3.58
CA GLN A 133 -16.80 -16.14 -4.11
C GLN A 133 -16.83 -15.87 -5.62
N ARG A 134 -17.63 -16.66 -6.33
CA ARG A 134 -17.89 -16.41 -7.76
C ARG A 134 -18.58 -15.06 -7.92
N ASN A 135 -18.20 -14.33 -8.97
CA ASN A 135 -18.76 -13.02 -9.31
C ASN A 135 -18.59 -11.96 -8.20
N CYS A 136 -17.60 -12.12 -7.30
CA CYS A 136 -17.32 -11.18 -6.22
C CYS A 136 -17.06 -9.73 -6.70
N LEU A 137 -16.68 -9.54 -7.97
CA LEU A 137 -16.40 -8.24 -8.57
C LEU A 137 -17.52 -7.73 -9.51
N SER A 138 -18.70 -8.35 -9.54
CA SER A 138 -19.77 -7.99 -10.51
C SER A 138 -20.36 -6.59 -10.35
N PHE A 139 -20.04 -5.91 -9.24
CA PHE A 139 -20.45 -4.51 -9.02
C PHE A 139 -19.52 -3.52 -9.73
N LEU A 140 -18.30 -3.93 -10.07
CA LEU A 140 -17.36 -3.10 -10.83
C LEU A 140 -17.80 -3.05 -12.28
N LYS A 141 -17.80 -1.84 -12.84
CA LYS A 141 -18.06 -1.64 -14.27
C LYS A 141 -16.85 -2.11 -15.09
N ASP A 142 -17.09 -2.70 -16.25
CA ASP A 142 -16.02 -3.02 -17.20
C ASP A 142 -15.18 -1.78 -17.54
N ASP A 143 -13.86 -1.98 -17.70
CA ASP A 143 -12.87 -0.93 -18.03
C ASP A 143 -12.84 0.28 -17.07
N SER A 144 -13.29 0.10 -15.82
CA SER A 144 -13.33 1.16 -14.81
C SER A 144 -12.03 1.38 -14.03
N VAL A 145 -11.05 0.49 -14.19
CA VAL A 145 -9.78 0.54 -13.45
C VAL A 145 -8.61 0.54 -14.42
N ASP A 146 -7.57 1.31 -14.11
CA ASP A 146 -6.35 1.38 -14.92
C ASP A 146 -5.39 0.22 -14.60
N VAL A 147 -5.30 -0.16 -13.32
CA VAL A 147 -4.41 -1.22 -12.83
C VAL A 147 -5.12 -2.03 -11.75
N ALA A 148 -4.93 -3.34 -11.76
CA ALA A 148 -5.28 -4.23 -10.66
C ALA A 148 -4.02 -4.74 -9.97
N TYR A 149 -4.06 -4.81 -8.64
CA TYR A 149 -2.97 -5.21 -7.77
C TYR A 149 -3.51 -6.22 -6.75
N SER A 150 -2.74 -7.26 -6.43
CA SER A 150 -3.24 -8.37 -5.61
C SER A 150 -2.16 -9.01 -4.73
N TYR A 151 -1.16 -8.22 -4.34
CA TYR A 151 -0.01 -8.75 -3.60
C TYR A 151 -0.45 -9.42 -2.30
N MET A 152 -1.28 -8.73 -1.52
CA MET A 152 -1.67 -9.18 -0.19
C MET A 152 -2.71 -10.29 -0.22
N LEU A 153 -3.52 -10.41 -1.28
CA LEU A 153 -4.36 -11.59 -1.49
C LEU A 153 -3.51 -12.87 -1.50
N PHE A 154 -2.46 -12.92 -2.33
CA PHE A 154 -1.62 -14.12 -2.45
C PHE A 154 -0.59 -14.29 -1.33
N SER A 155 -0.31 -13.24 -0.56
CA SER A 155 0.52 -13.33 0.66
C SER A 155 -0.31 -13.41 1.95
N SER A 156 -1.63 -13.58 1.84
CA SER A 156 -2.52 -13.57 3.00
C SER A 156 -2.35 -14.83 3.86
N PRO A 157 -2.19 -14.67 5.20
CA PRO A 157 -2.15 -15.81 6.11
C PRO A 157 -3.50 -16.53 6.21
N THR A 158 -4.61 -15.88 5.84
CA THR A 158 -5.94 -16.48 5.86
C THR A 158 -6.25 -17.25 4.58
N LEU A 159 -5.66 -16.88 3.43
CA LEU A 159 -5.84 -17.61 2.17
C LEU A 159 -5.26 -19.03 2.25
N LEU A 160 -4.17 -19.22 3.00
CA LEU A 160 -3.51 -20.52 3.20
C LEU A 160 -4.29 -21.49 4.11
N GLN A 161 -5.42 -21.06 4.68
CA GLN A 161 -6.21 -21.87 5.63
C GLN A 161 -7.45 -22.52 4.99
N ILE A 162 -7.58 -22.45 3.66
CA ILE A 162 -8.73 -22.89 2.86
C ILE A 162 -8.31 -24.07 2.00
#